data_AF-A0A3G4VW74-F1
#
_entry.id   AF-A0A3G4VW74-F1
#
_cell.length_a   1.000
_cell.length_b   1.000
_cell.length_c   1.000
_cell.angle_alpha   90.00
_cell.angle_beta   90.00
_cell.angle_gamma   90.00
#
_symmetry.space_group_name_H-M   'P 1'
#
loop_
_entity.id
_entity.type
_entity.pdbx_description
1 polymer ?
#
loop_
_entity_poly.entity_id
_entity_poly.type
_entity_poly.pdbx_seq_one_letter_code
_entity_poly.pdbx_strand_id
1 'polypeptide(L)'
;MITSEPVGEWFWEPTPVSGAAESRITRAFGLLTDVRNTLASLGLATGAGTGSVVLSDRRAMARPLFELHDVPVEAGDGFGPGVAALPLLPERLLTLSLKLPGEWTESGAGRRAEKLFTVRVDVWGEGAVLLALSTYADAWLTLDLRERPQPEVAAENAPRLATALKRISELTGSETDPGDPTRHALPTAEGFGDLLAEGAEYDDSWGTFEVPGRWKRLMALVPGGAEGQDYESSTEHPVRYARVRRGERVLGFLWASVGDAAAGYEPRNAAGDAAFAAGVPWLLRLRSLRARGFGAPEALEELLGDREDGPEGSAVEATAYEAPSLDALEELSGRF
;
A
#
# COMPACT_ATOMS: atom_id res chain seq x y z
N MET A 1 -4.75 -4.32 -10.31
CA MET A 1 -5.00 -3.22 -9.36
C MET A 1 -4.17 -3.40 -8.09
N ILE A 2 -3.99 -2.31 -7.34
CA ILE A 2 -3.27 -2.29 -6.05
C ILE A 2 -4.24 -1.95 -4.92
N THR A 3 -4.25 -2.71 -3.83
CA THR A 3 -5.07 -2.49 -2.62
C THR A 3 -4.33 -1.73 -1.53
N SER A 4 -5.08 -1.19 -0.57
CA SER A 4 -4.53 -0.55 0.64
C SER A 4 -4.15 -1.58 1.71
N GLU A 5 -4.92 -2.66 1.80
CA GLU A 5 -4.70 -3.82 2.67
C GLU A 5 -4.11 -4.99 1.87
N PRO A 6 -3.34 -5.90 2.48
CA PRO A 6 -2.76 -7.01 1.74
C PRO A 6 -3.81 -7.87 1.00
N VAL A 7 -3.51 -8.25 -0.23
CA VAL A 7 -4.24 -9.30 -0.96
C VAL A 7 -3.91 -10.67 -0.38
N GLY A 8 -2.68 -10.85 0.12
CA GLY A 8 -2.26 -12.04 0.85
C GLY A 8 -1.04 -11.79 1.72
N GLU A 9 -0.89 -12.65 2.73
CA GLU A 9 0.23 -12.66 3.67
C GLU A 9 0.76 -14.09 3.85
N TRP A 10 2.06 -14.21 4.10
CA TRP A 10 2.73 -15.46 4.43
C TRP A 10 3.66 -15.24 5.61
N PHE A 11 3.77 -16.26 6.44
CA PHE A 11 4.50 -16.24 7.69
C PHE A 11 5.57 -17.33 7.73
N TRP A 12 6.66 -17.01 8.42
CA TRP A 12 7.71 -17.96 8.76
C TRP A 12 8.13 -17.72 10.20
N GLU A 13 8.41 -18.80 10.93
CA GLU A 13 9.01 -18.76 12.26
C GLU A 13 10.46 -19.26 12.19
N PRO A 14 11.45 -18.40 11.82
CA PRO A 14 12.85 -18.80 11.80
C PRO A 14 13.32 -19.27 13.17
N THR A 15 14.35 -20.12 13.20
CA THR A 15 14.93 -20.60 14.47
C THR A 15 15.26 -19.41 15.40
N PRO A 16 14.85 -19.43 16.68
CA PRO A 16 15.09 -18.33 17.61
C PRO A 16 16.55 -17.90 17.68
N VAL A 17 16.78 -16.63 17.98
CA VAL A 17 18.13 -16.09 18.11
C VAL A 17 18.58 -16.14 19.58
N SER A 18 19.38 -17.15 19.91
CA SER A 18 20.08 -17.21 21.21
C SER A 18 21.19 -16.16 21.24
N GLY A 19 21.29 -15.38 22.33
CA GLY A 19 22.39 -14.43 22.52
C GLY A 19 21.99 -13.08 23.11
N ALA A 20 22.83 -12.07 22.91
CA ALA A 20 22.57 -10.69 23.33
C ALA A 20 21.52 -10.01 22.44
N ALA A 21 20.90 -8.93 22.93
CA ALA A 21 19.91 -8.16 22.18
C ALA A 21 20.44 -7.68 20.82
N GLU A 22 21.68 -7.16 20.77
CA GLU A 22 22.35 -6.70 19.55
C GLU A 22 22.41 -7.80 18.48
N SER A 23 22.70 -9.04 18.87
CA SER A 23 22.73 -10.18 17.95
C SER A 23 21.34 -10.49 17.37
N ARG A 24 20.27 -10.31 18.16
CA ARG A 24 18.89 -10.50 17.69
C ARG A 24 18.48 -9.44 16.68
N ILE A 25 18.77 -8.17 16.98
CA ILE A 25 18.46 -7.04 16.10
C ILE A 25 19.25 -7.16 14.80
N THR A 26 20.53 -7.50 14.88
CA THR A 26 21.39 -7.71 13.70
C THR A 26 20.83 -8.82 12.81
N ARG A 27 20.39 -9.95 13.39
CA ARG A 27 19.78 -11.04 12.62
C ARG A 27 18.46 -10.63 11.98
N ALA A 28 17.64 -9.83 12.65
CA ALA A 28 16.38 -9.33 12.10
C ALA A 28 16.61 -8.42 10.88
N PHE A 29 17.63 -7.55 10.92
CA PHE A 29 18.05 -6.78 9.75
C PHE A 29 18.60 -7.64 8.62
N GLY A 30 19.34 -8.70 8.97
CA GLY A 30 19.77 -9.72 8.01
C GLY A 30 18.58 -10.31 7.26
N LEU A 31 17.56 -10.79 7.98
CA LEU A 31 16.35 -11.35 7.38
C LEU A 31 15.63 -10.36 6.45
N LEU A 32 15.44 -9.11 6.86
CA LEU A 32 14.85 -8.07 6.00
C LEU A 32 15.65 -7.87 4.70
N THR A 33 16.97 -7.79 4.82
CA THR A 33 17.88 -7.59 3.69
C THR A 33 17.85 -8.78 2.75
N ASP A 34 17.88 -9.98 3.29
CA ASP A 34 17.89 -11.23 2.54
C ASP A 34 16.58 -11.46 1.77
N VAL A 35 15.43 -11.20 2.40
CA VAL A 35 14.12 -11.28 1.76
C VAL A 35 14.01 -10.23 0.65
N ARG A 36 14.42 -8.98 0.92
CA ARG A 36 14.48 -7.92 -0.10
C ARG A 36 15.32 -8.34 -1.30
N ASN A 37 16.52 -8.88 -1.06
CA ASN A 37 17.42 -9.32 -2.12
C ASN A 37 16.83 -10.49 -2.92
N THR A 38 16.13 -11.39 -2.24
CA THR A 38 15.39 -12.50 -2.87
C THR A 38 14.33 -11.96 -3.82
N LEU A 39 13.49 -11.02 -3.38
CA LEU A 39 12.47 -10.38 -4.21
C LEU A 39 13.09 -9.61 -5.38
N ALA A 40 14.14 -8.84 -5.13
CA ALA A 40 14.84 -8.09 -6.17
C ALA A 40 15.46 -9.00 -7.25
N SER A 41 16.03 -10.15 -6.85
CA SER A 41 16.60 -11.13 -7.79
C SER A 41 15.57 -11.75 -8.73
N LEU A 42 14.28 -11.67 -8.38
CA LEU A 42 13.14 -12.18 -9.15
C LEU A 42 12.38 -11.04 -9.88
N GLY A 43 12.92 -9.81 -9.86
CA GLY A 43 12.28 -8.63 -10.45
C GLY A 43 10.96 -8.25 -9.76
N LEU A 44 10.78 -8.62 -8.48
CA LEU A 44 9.59 -8.31 -7.70
C LEU A 44 9.74 -7.04 -6.86
N ALA A 45 10.96 -6.56 -6.65
CA ALA A 45 11.27 -5.34 -5.91
C ALA A 45 12.45 -4.59 -6.54
N THR A 46 12.50 -3.26 -6.40
CA THR A 46 13.58 -2.44 -7.01
C THR A 46 14.81 -2.22 -6.12
N GLY A 47 14.91 -2.92 -4.99
CA GLY A 47 16.09 -2.94 -4.11
C GLY A 47 16.17 -1.80 -3.07
N ALA A 48 15.63 -0.62 -3.36
CA ALA A 48 15.37 0.43 -2.37
C ALA A 48 13.95 0.32 -1.81
N GLY A 49 13.72 0.81 -0.60
CA GLY A 49 12.39 0.83 0.01
C GLY A 49 12.28 1.84 1.14
N THR A 50 11.14 1.83 1.81
CA THR A 50 10.85 2.72 2.94
C THR A 50 10.61 1.88 4.18
N GLY A 51 11.45 2.07 5.19
CA GLY A 51 11.44 1.29 6.42
C GLY A 51 10.69 1.97 7.57
N SER A 52 10.22 1.17 8.53
CA SER A 52 9.85 1.64 9.87
C SER A 52 10.36 0.70 10.97
N VAL A 53 10.57 1.26 12.16
CA VAL A 53 11.01 0.56 13.37
C VAL A 53 10.11 0.97 14.50
N VAL A 54 9.55 0.00 15.21
CA VAL A 54 8.74 0.23 16.40
C VAL A 54 9.24 -0.69 17.50
N LEU A 55 9.60 -0.12 18.65
CA LEU A 55 9.91 -0.87 19.87
C LEU A 55 8.82 -0.59 20.89
N SER A 56 8.22 -1.63 21.44
CA SER A 56 7.12 -1.48 22.38
C SER A 56 7.25 -2.42 23.59
N ASP A 57 6.68 -2.02 24.71
CA ASP A 57 6.55 -2.87 25.91
C ASP A 57 5.27 -3.71 25.80
N ARG A 58 5.39 -5.05 25.85
CA ARG A 58 4.27 -6.01 25.74
C ARG A 58 3.16 -5.78 26.76
N ARG A 59 3.46 -5.13 27.89
CA ARG A 59 2.49 -4.78 28.93
C ARG A 59 1.75 -3.48 28.62
N ALA A 60 2.25 -2.67 27.68
CA ALA A 60 1.73 -1.36 27.33
C ALA A 60 1.87 -1.07 25.82
N MET A 61 1.24 -1.89 24.97
CA MET A 61 1.35 -1.77 23.50
C MET A 61 0.82 -0.45 22.91
N ALA A 62 -0.03 0.28 23.63
CA ALA A 62 -0.67 1.50 23.12
C ALA A 62 0.30 2.68 22.90
N ARG A 63 1.50 2.66 23.50
CA ARG A 63 2.51 3.70 23.34
C ARG A 63 3.86 3.05 23.09
N PRO A 64 4.44 3.18 21.89
CA PRO A 64 5.76 2.65 21.62
C PRO A 64 6.80 3.37 22.50
N LEU A 65 7.83 2.62 22.89
CA LEU A 65 9.01 3.12 23.60
C LEU A 65 9.94 3.87 22.63
N PHE A 66 9.94 3.47 21.37
CA PHE A 66 10.67 4.09 20.27
C PHE A 66 9.92 3.85 18.98
N GLU A 67 9.84 4.88 18.13
CA GLU A 67 9.23 4.79 16.82
C GLU A 67 10.07 5.60 15.82
N LEU A 68 10.25 5.01 14.64
CA LEU A 68 10.90 5.62 13.50
C LEU A 68 10.11 5.19 12.26
N HIS A 69 9.58 6.15 11.51
CA HIS A 69 8.71 5.89 10.38
C HIS A 69 9.27 6.48 9.10
N ASP A 70 8.90 5.84 8.00
CA ASP A 70 9.11 6.29 6.63
C ASP A 70 10.55 6.69 6.28
N VAL A 71 11.53 5.92 6.78
CA VAL A 71 12.96 6.17 6.51
C VAL A 71 13.36 5.49 5.20
N PRO A 72 14.01 6.20 4.26
CA PRO A 72 14.59 5.58 3.08
C PRO A 72 15.63 4.53 3.47
N VAL A 73 15.52 3.32 2.93
CA VAL A 73 16.46 2.21 3.15
C VAL A 73 16.98 1.72 1.80
N GLU A 74 18.24 2.04 1.52
CA GLU A 74 18.94 1.61 0.30
C GLU A 74 19.45 0.16 0.42
N ALA A 75 19.85 -0.41 -0.72
CA ALA A 75 20.43 -1.75 -0.78
C ALA A 75 21.76 -1.80 0.01
N GLY A 76 21.79 -2.56 1.10
CA GLY A 76 22.95 -2.70 1.98
C GLY A 76 22.95 -1.82 3.23
N ASP A 77 22.03 -0.86 3.33
CA ASP A 77 21.89 -0.02 4.52
C ASP A 77 20.93 -0.64 5.54
N GLY A 78 21.29 -0.50 6.83
CA GLY A 78 20.36 -0.71 7.93
C GLY A 78 19.61 0.57 8.29
N PHE A 79 18.81 0.55 9.35
CA PHE A 79 18.08 1.72 9.84
C PHE A 79 18.97 2.71 10.64
N GLY A 80 20.28 2.69 10.39
CA GLY A 80 21.30 3.42 11.12
C GLY A 80 21.73 2.76 12.45
N PRO A 81 22.86 3.21 13.03
CA PRO A 81 23.47 2.58 14.21
C PRO A 81 22.62 2.71 15.49
N GLY A 82 21.74 3.71 15.58
CA GLY A 82 20.88 3.93 16.75
C GLY A 82 19.89 2.79 17.00
N VAL A 83 19.42 2.12 15.95
CA VAL A 83 18.46 1.02 16.08
C VAL A 83 19.14 -0.27 16.53
N ALA A 84 20.37 -0.52 16.08
CA ALA A 84 21.14 -1.70 16.48
C ALA A 84 21.45 -1.74 17.99
N ALA A 85 21.48 -0.57 18.64
CA ALA A 85 21.75 -0.42 20.07
C ALA A 85 20.49 -0.42 20.96
N LEU A 86 19.29 -0.65 20.41
CA LEU A 86 18.06 -0.63 21.20
C LEU A 86 18.06 -1.76 22.25
N PRO A 87 17.65 -1.49 23.51
CA PRO A 87 17.57 -2.54 24.52
C PRO A 87 16.35 -3.41 24.25
N LEU A 88 16.56 -4.69 23.93
CA LEU A 88 15.50 -5.67 23.71
C LEU A 88 15.36 -6.63 24.90
N LEU A 89 14.80 -6.09 25.99
CA LEU A 89 14.45 -6.82 27.23
C LEU A 89 13.33 -7.85 26.98
N PRO A 90 13.18 -8.90 27.82
CA PRO A 90 12.22 -9.99 27.59
C PRO A 90 10.77 -9.55 27.32
N GLU A 91 10.31 -8.52 28.04
CA GLU A 91 8.97 -7.95 27.89
C GLU A 91 8.78 -7.04 26.67
N ARG A 92 9.81 -6.86 25.83
CA ARG A 92 9.75 -5.97 24.67
C ARG A 92 9.51 -6.73 23.37
N LEU A 93 8.88 -6.03 22.43
CA LEU A 93 8.70 -6.44 21.04
C LEU A 93 9.31 -5.38 20.15
N LEU A 94 10.21 -5.79 19.26
CA LEU A 94 10.72 -4.97 18.17
C LEU A 94 10.05 -5.41 16.88
N THR A 95 9.37 -4.48 16.21
CA THR A 95 8.81 -4.67 14.88
C THR A 95 9.63 -3.84 13.89
N LEU A 96 10.23 -4.52 12.92
CA LEU A 96 10.86 -3.90 11.76
C LEU A 96 9.95 -4.12 10.56
N SER A 97 9.70 -3.08 9.77
CA SER A 97 8.95 -3.22 8.52
C SER A 97 9.64 -2.51 7.38
N LEU A 98 9.51 -3.06 6.17
CA LEU A 98 10.07 -2.52 4.95
C LEU A 98 9.03 -2.58 3.84
N LYS A 99 8.55 -1.39 3.43
CA LYS A 99 7.68 -1.21 2.26
C LYS A 99 8.59 -1.22 1.02
N LEU A 100 8.31 -2.11 0.08
CA LEU A 100 9.12 -2.30 -1.11
C LEU A 100 8.32 -1.90 -2.35
N PRO A 101 8.80 -0.88 -3.08
CA PRO A 101 8.42 -0.68 -4.46
C PRO A 101 8.79 -1.89 -5.30
N GLY A 102 7.92 -2.24 -6.24
CA GLY A 102 8.09 -3.42 -7.05
C GLY A 102 7.39 -3.33 -8.38
N GLU A 103 7.65 -4.34 -9.21
CA GLU A 103 7.18 -4.38 -10.59
C GLU A 103 6.51 -5.71 -10.93
N TRP A 104 5.48 -5.61 -11.77
CA TRP A 104 4.82 -6.75 -12.39
C TRP A 104 4.62 -6.49 -13.87
N THR A 105 4.39 -7.54 -14.63
CA THR A 105 4.20 -7.46 -16.07
C THR A 105 2.72 -7.63 -16.39
N GLU A 106 2.23 -6.85 -17.33
CA GLU A 106 0.89 -7.04 -17.88
C GLU A 106 0.96 -6.85 -19.39
N SER A 107 0.65 -7.90 -20.16
CA SER A 107 0.75 -7.88 -21.62
C SER A 107 2.13 -7.46 -22.12
N GLY A 108 3.19 -7.92 -21.43
CA GLY A 108 4.58 -7.56 -21.74
C GLY A 108 5.01 -6.16 -21.30
N ALA A 109 4.12 -5.34 -20.74
CA ALA A 109 4.45 -4.01 -20.23
C ALA A 109 4.72 -4.05 -18.73
N GLY A 110 5.85 -3.49 -18.30
CA GLY A 110 6.17 -3.32 -16.89
C GLY A 110 5.25 -2.30 -16.22
N ARG A 111 4.77 -2.67 -15.03
CA ARG A 111 3.93 -1.87 -14.13
C ARG A 111 4.64 -1.74 -12.80
N ARG A 112 4.44 -0.62 -12.12
CA ARG A 112 5.14 -0.31 -10.88
C ARG A 112 4.17 0.14 -9.81
N ALA A 113 4.39 -0.31 -8.58
CA ALA A 113 3.76 0.22 -7.39
C ALA A 113 4.84 0.54 -6.34
N GLU A 114 4.67 1.65 -5.63
CA GLU A 114 5.58 2.10 -4.58
C GLU A 114 5.45 1.26 -3.29
N LYS A 115 4.38 0.46 -3.19
CA LYS A 115 4.15 -0.51 -2.12
C LYS A 115 3.59 -1.80 -2.74
N LEU A 116 4.44 -2.55 -3.43
CA LEU A 116 4.05 -3.86 -3.99
C LEU A 116 4.14 -4.95 -2.92
N PHE A 117 5.18 -4.89 -2.09
CA PHE A 117 5.39 -5.81 -0.97
C PHE A 117 5.64 -5.04 0.34
N THR A 118 5.27 -5.65 1.45
CA THR A 118 5.78 -5.28 2.78
C THR A 118 6.46 -6.49 3.39
N VAL A 119 7.68 -6.34 3.87
CA VAL A 119 8.35 -7.34 4.70
C VAL A 119 8.29 -6.87 6.15
N ARG A 120 7.83 -7.71 7.08
CA ARG A 120 7.79 -7.41 8.51
C ARG A 120 8.59 -8.46 9.27
N VAL A 121 9.42 -8.04 10.21
CA VAL A 121 10.12 -8.92 11.14
C VAL A 121 9.80 -8.48 12.55
N ASP A 122 9.12 -9.35 13.29
CA ASP A 122 8.81 -9.19 14.70
C ASP A 122 9.80 -10.00 15.54
N VAL A 123 10.42 -9.35 16.51
CA VAL A 123 11.43 -9.95 17.39
C VAL A 123 11.03 -9.73 18.83
N TRP A 124 10.71 -10.83 19.52
CA TRP A 124 10.46 -10.80 20.95
C TRP A 124 11.78 -10.77 21.72
N GLY A 125 11.82 -10.08 22.85
CA GLY A 125 13.05 -10.00 23.66
C GLY A 125 13.54 -11.33 24.22
N GLU A 126 12.67 -12.33 24.29
CA GLU A 126 13.02 -13.72 24.63
C GLU A 126 13.66 -14.49 23.47
N GLY A 127 13.65 -13.95 22.25
CA GLY A 127 14.38 -14.46 21.09
C GLY A 127 13.54 -15.09 20.00
N ALA A 128 12.22 -15.23 20.20
CA ALA A 128 11.30 -15.62 19.13
C ALA A 128 11.32 -14.58 17.99
N VAL A 129 11.16 -15.06 16.76
CA VAL A 129 11.13 -14.24 15.55
C VAL A 129 9.98 -14.69 14.66
N LEU A 130 9.20 -13.75 14.16
CA LEU A 130 8.18 -13.96 13.13
C LEU A 130 8.54 -13.09 11.93
N LEU A 131 8.70 -13.71 10.77
CA LEU A 131 8.84 -13.03 9.49
C LEU A 131 7.49 -13.09 8.78
N ALA A 132 7.04 -11.95 8.24
CA ALA A 132 5.88 -11.89 7.37
C ALA A 132 6.22 -11.21 6.04
N LEU A 133 5.66 -11.73 4.96
CA LEU A 133 5.63 -11.09 3.64
C LEU A 133 4.18 -10.81 3.27
N SER A 134 3.87 -9.59 2.89
CA SER A 134 2.54 -9.18 2.43
C SER A 134 2.64 -8.63 1.00
N THR A 135 1.67 -8.92 0.14
CA THR A 135 1.55 -8.33 -1.21
C THR A 135 0.22 -7.61 -1.39
N TYR A 136 0.18 -6.59 -2.25
CA TYR A 136 -0.97 -5.68 -2.42
C TYR A 136 -1.51 -5.65 -3.85
N ALA A 137 -0.93 -6.41 -4.78
CA ALA A 137 -1.39 -6.47 -6.15
C ALA A 137 -2.25 -7.71 -6.40
N ASP A 138 -3.21 -7.58 -7.31
CA ASP A 138 -3.94 -8.72 -7.89
C ASP A 138 -3.19 -9.40 -9.03
N ALA A 139 -2.01 -8.92 -9.43
CA ALA A 139 -1.25 -9.44 -10.57
C ALA A 139 -0.90 -10.95 -10.45
N TRP A 140 -1.02 -11.51 -9.26
CA TRP A 140 -0.76 -12.91 -8.95
C TRP A 140 -2.02 -13.80 -9.05
N LEU A 141 -3.20 -13.19 -9.16
CA LEU A 141 -4.51 -13.84 -9.09
C LEU A 141 -5.07 -14.10 -10.49
N THR A 142 -5.85 -15.17 -10.64
CA THR A 142 -6.52 -15.50 -11.91
C THR A 142 -7.76 -14.64 -12.20
N LEU A 143 -8.27 -13.93 -11.19
CA LEU A 143 -9.28 -12.88 -11.27
C LEU A 143 -8.68 -11.55 -10.78
N ASP A 144 -9.06 -10.42 -11.36
CA ASP A 144 -8.74 -9.10 -10.82
C ASP A 144 -9.65 -8.76 -9.63
N LEU A 145 -9.43 -7.62 -8.96
CA LEU A 145 -10.25 -7.23 -7.79
C LEU A 145 -11.67 -6.76 -8.14
N ARG A 146 -12.04 -6.74 -9.43
CA ARG A 146 -13.40 -6.57 -9.93
C ARG A 146 -13.95 -7.91 -10.44
N GLU A 147 -13.26 -8.99 -10.08
CA GLU A 147 -13.57 -10.38 -10.36
C GLU A 147 -13.67 -10.71 -11.85
N ARG A 148 -12.91 -9.96 -12.66
CA ARG A 148 -12.76 -10.21 -14.09
C ARG A 148 -11.58 -11.16 -14.33
N PRO A 149 -11.72 -12.15 -15.22
CA PRO A 149 -10.62 -13.05 -15.56
C PRO A 149 -9.37 -12.32 -16.06
N GLN A 150 -8.21 -12.71 -15.51
CA GLN A 150 -6.88 -12.26 -15.93
C GLN A 150 -5.81 -13.39 -15.87
N PRO A 151 -6.10 -14.62 -16.37
CA PRO A 151 -5.19 -15.76 -16.24
C PRO A 151 -3.84 -15.53 -16.93
N GLU A 152 -3.78 -14.72 -17.99
CA GLU A 152 -2.53 -14.37 -18.67
C GLU A 152 -1.62 -13.53 -17.77
N VAL A 153 -2.19 -12.57 -17.03
CA VAL A 153 -1.45 -11.75 -16.05
C VAL A 153 -0.93 -12.64 -14.93
N ALA A 154 -1.77 -13.54 -14.39
CA ALA A 154 -1.35 -14.49 -13.38
C ALA A 154 -0.19 -15.38 -13.88
N ALA A 155 -0.28 -15.90 -15.11
CA ALA A 155 0.76 -16.76 -15.70
C ALA A 155 2.11 -16.04 -15.87
N GLU A 156 2.11 -14.73 -16.15
CA GLU A 156 3.33 -13.91 -16.24
C GLU A 156 3.99 -13.64 -14.88
N ASN A 157 3.22 -13.65 -13.79
CA ASN A 157 3.66 -13.10 -12.49
C ASN A 157 3.69 -14.09 -11.33
N ALA A 158 2.66 -14.93 -11.18
CA ALA A 158 2.52 -15.87 -10.08
C ALA A 158 3.73 -16.82 -9.90
N PRO A 159 4.38 -17.35 -10.97
CA PRO A 159 5.56 -18.20 -10.81
C PRO A 159 6.74 -17.50 -10.12
N ARG A 160 6.89 -16.18 -10.30
CA ARG A 160 7.94 -15.40 -9.63
C ARG A 160 7.67 -15.30 -8.14
N LEU A 161 6.41 -15.07 -7.75
CA LEU A 161 5.98 -15.07 -6.35
C LEU A 161 6.18 -16.45 -5.71
N ALA A 162 5.74 -17.54 -6.35
CA ALA A 162 5.93 -18.91 -5.88
C ALA A 162 7.41 -19.21 -5.62
N THR A 163 8.29 -18.81 -6.54
CA THR A 163 9.74 -18.96 -6.41
C THR A 163 10.28 -18.13 -5.23
N ALA A 164 9.76 -16.93 -5.01
CA ALA A 164 10.14 -16.09 -3.87
C ALA A 164 9.78 -16.76 -2.54
N LEU A 165 8.54 -17.23 -2.38
CA LEU A 165 8.07 -17.91 -1.17
C LEU A 165 8.95 -19.13 -0.86
N LYS A 166 9.21 -19.98 -1.86
CA LYS A 166 10.10 -21.13 -1.71
C LYS A 166 11.50 -20.74 -1.22
N ARG A 167 12.11 -19.71 -1.83
CA ARG A 167 13.45 -19.24 -1.43
C ARG A 167 13.47 -18.65 -0.03
N ILE A 168 12.40 -17.98 0.39
CA ILE A 168 12.27 -17.46 1.77
C ILE A 168 12.15 -18.63 2.77
N SER A 169 11.43 -19.70 2.43
CA SER A 169 11.37 -20.91 3.26
C SER A 169 12.74 -21.58 3.40
N GLU A 170 13.49 -21.70 2.29
CA GLU A 170 14.88 -22.19 2.32
C GLU A 170 15.79 -21.30 3.18
N LEU A 171 15.59 -19.98 3.12
CA LEU A 171 16.37 -18.99 3.87
C LEU A 171 16.10 -19.03 5.38
N THR A 172 14.83 -19.18 5.75
CA THR A 172 14.40 -19.20 7.16
C THR A 172 14.58 -20.57 7.81
N GLY A 173 14.65 -21.63 7.00
CA GLY A 173 14.63 -23.01 7.46
C GLY A 173 13.25 -23.47 7.96
N SER A 174 12.20 -22.71 7.64
CA SER A 174 10.82 -22.94 8.09
C SER A 174 9.90 -23.08 6.88
N GLU A 175 8.85 -23.89 7.00
CA GLU A 175 7.84 -24.01 5.96
C GLU A 175 7.05 -22.70 5.81
N THR A 176 6.53 -22.45 4.62
CA THR A 176 5.62 -21.32 4.37
C THR A 176 4.32 -21.58 5.12
N ASP A 177 3.96 -20.70 6.05
CA ASP A 177 2.63 -20.69 6.67
C ASP A 177 1.76 -19.63 5.99
N PRO A 178 0.79 -20.02 5.14
CA PRO A 178 -0.08 -19.06 4.47
C PRO A 178 -1.01 -18.39 5.49
N GLY A 179 -1.21 -17.08 5.35
CA GLY A 179 -2.16 -16.35 6.17
C GLY A 179 -3.61 -16.72 5.91
N ASP A 180 -4.50 -16.19 6.75
CA ASP A 180 -5.93 -16.37 6.60
C ASP A 180 -6.42 -15.87 5.22
N PRO A 181 -7.51 -16.46 4.68
CA PRO A 181 -8.17 -15.95 3.49
C PRO A 181 -8.51 -14.46 3.68
N THR A 182 -8.16 -13.66 2.68
CA THR A 182 -8.61 -12.26 2.63
C THR A 182 -9.91 -12.20 1.85
N ARG A 183 -10.59 -11.04 1.89
CA ARG A 183 -11.74 -10.77 1.02
C ARG A 183 -11.42 -10.76 -0.48
N HIS A 184 -10.14 -10.85 -0.84
CA HIS A 184 -9.65 -10.77 -2.23
C HIS A 184 -9.11 -12.11 -2.73
N ALA A 185 -8.49 -12.91 -1.86
CA ALA A 185 -7.80 -14.12 -2.27
C ALA A 185 -7.57 -15.10 -1.12
N LEU A 186 -7.28 -16.36 -1.49
CA LEU A 186 -6.85 -17.41 -0.59
C LEU A 186 -5.32 -17.61 -0.71
N PRO A 187 -4.51 -17.19 0.28
CA PRO A 187 -3.08 -17.51 0.29
C PRO A 187 -2.84 -19.03 0.38
N THR A 188 -1.84 -19.51 -0.34
CA THR A 188 -1.36 -20.90 -0.29
C THR A 188 0.15 -20.92 -0.13
N ALA A 189 0.74 -22.08 0.15
CA ALA A 189 2.19 -22.21 0.32
C ALA A 189 2.99 -21.83 -0.94
N GLU A 190 2.34 -21.84 -2.12
CA GLU A 190 2.94 -21.54 -3.42
C GLU A 190 2.47 -20.21 -4.02
N GLY A 191 1.64 -19.44 -3.31
CA GLY A 191 1.09 -18.17 -3.79
C GLY A 191 -0.38 -18.04 -3.42
N PHE A 192 -1.26 -18.16 -4.40
CA PHE A 192 -2.71 -18.04 -4.21
C PHE A 192 -3.46 -19.22 -4.81
N GLY A 193 -4.66 -19.51 -4.29
CA GLY A 193 -5.61 -20.43 -4.87
C GLY A 193 -6.11 -19.96 -6.24
N ASP A 194 -6.61 -20.90 -7.05
CA ASP A 194 -7.12 -20.55 -8.38
C ASP A 194 -8.59 -20.13 -8.27
N LEU A 195 -8.81 -18.81 -8.21
CA LEU A 195 -10.15 -18.22 -8.08
C LEU A 195 -11.05 -18.49 -9.29
N LEU A 196 -10.51 -18.81 -10.47
CA LEU A 196 -11.33 -19.24 -11.61
C LEU A 196 -11.90 -20.65 -11.41
N ALA A 197 -11.16 -21.52 -10.72
CA ALA A 197 -11.58 -22.89 -10.44
C ALA A 197 -12.45 -22.96 -9.18
N GLU A 198 -12.10 -22.17 -8.15
CA GLU A 198 -12.74 -22.21 -6.83
C GLU A 198 -13.94 -21.26 -6.72
N GLY A 199 -13.96 -20.19 -7.51
CA GLY A 199 -14.92 -19.09 -7.43
C GLY A 199 -14.46 -18.00 -6.46
N ALA A 200 -14.75 -16.75 -6.78
CA ALA A 200 -14.59 -15.64 -5.85
C ALA A 200 -15.72 -15.62 -4.81
N GLU A 201 -15.41 -15.16 -3.60
CA GLU A 201 -16.41 -15.00 -2.53
C GLU A 201 -17.38 -13.83 -2.80
N TYR A 202 -16.89 -12.81 -3.52
CA TYR A 202 -17.63 -11.58 -3.85
C TYR A 202 -17.63 -11.36 -5.36
N ASP A 203 -18.60 -10.60 -5.86
CA ASP A 203 -18.70 -10.23 -7.29
C ASP A 203 -17.96 -8.91 -7.63
N ASP A 204 -17.61 -8.11 -6.61
CA ASP A 204 -16.84 -6.87 -6.73
C ASP A 204 -16.13 -6.55 -5.40
N SER A 205 -14.97 -7.16 -5.14
CA SER A 205 -14.23 -6.90 -3.89
C SER A 205 -13.62 -5.49 -3.85
N TRP A 206 -13.34 -4.90 -5.02
CA TRP A 206 -12.82 -3.54 -5.16
C TRP A 206 -13.84 -2.49 -4.72
N GLY A 207 -15.01 -2.47 -5.36
CA GLY A 207 -16.09 -1.53 -5.07
C GLY A 207 -16.70 -1.75 -3.69
N THR A 208 -16.83 -3.01 -3.26
CA THR A 208 -17.46 -3.34 -1.97
C THR A 208 -16.58 -2.97 -0.78
N PHE A 209 -15.26 -3.14 -0.88
CA PHE A 209 -14.38 -3.02 0.29
C PHE A 209 -13.22 -2.05 0.13
N GLU A 210 -12.51 -2.09 -1.01
CA GLU A 210 -11.33 -1.24 -1.19
C GLU A 210 -11.73 0.23 -1.36
N VAL A 211 -12.73 0.56 -2.18
CA VAL A 211 -13.22 1.94 -2.34
C VAL A 211 -13.63 2.56 -0.98
N PRO A 212 -14.52 1.95 -0.17
CA PRO A 212 -14.83 2.47 1.17
C PRO A 212 -13.63 2.52 2.11
N GLY A 213 -12.74 1.53 2.06
CA GLY A 213 -11.53 1.46 2.88
C GLY A 213 -10.57 2.62 2.61
N ARG A 214 -10.37 2.96 1.33
CA ARG A 214 -9.55 4.10 0.90
C ARG A 214 -10.14 5.42 1.34
N TRP A 215 -11.44 5.60 1.16
CA TRP A 215 -12.14 6.78 1.65
C TRP A 215 -11.96 6.96 3.15
N LYS A 216 -12.20 5.90 3.94
CA LYS A 216 -12.02 5.91 5.40
C LYS A 216 -10.58 6.28 5.79
N ARG A 217 -9.59 5.69 5.12
CA ARG A 217 -8.17 5.99 5.34
C ARG A 217 -7.85 7.45 5.03
N LEU A 218 -8.33 7.97 3.90
CA LEU A 218 -8.11 9.34 3.50
C LEU A 218 -8.75 10.32 4.51
N MET A 219 -10.00 10.09 4.89
CA MET A 219 -10.71 10.93 5.86
C MET A 219 -10.07 10.92 7.25
N ALA A 220 -9.43 9.82 7.66
CA ALA A 220 -8.67 9.77 8.90
C ALA A 220 -7.47 10.74 8.93
N LEU A 221 -6.95 11.12 7.75
CA LEU A 221 -5.86 12.08 7.62
C LEU A 221 -6.35 13.54 7.51
N VAL A 222 -7.63 13.75 7.16
CA VAL A 222 -8.21 15.08 6.97
C VAL A 222 -8.65 15.66 8.31
N PRO A 223 -8.13 16.83 8.73
CA PRO A 223 -8.53 17.45 9.99
C PRO A 223 -9.96 18.01 9.93
N GLY A 224 -10.65 18.04 11.08
CA GLY A 224 -11.89 18.78 11.26
C GLY A 224 -13.20 18.02 11.02
N GLY A 225 -13.17 16.72 10.74
CA GLY A 225 -14.38 15.92 10.49
C GLY A 225 -15.11 16.30 9.19
N ALA A 226 -16.07 15.47 8.76
CA ALA A 226 -16.80 15.65 7.50
C ALA A 226 -18.21 16.27 7.67
N GLU A 227 -18.55 16.79 8.86
CA GLU A 227 -19.92 17.21 9.18
C GLU A 227 -20.39 18.38 8.30
N GLY A 228 -21.10 18.05 7.21
CA GLY A 228 -21.86 18.94 6.36
C GLY A 228 -21.03 19.99 5.59
N GLN A 229 -19.70 19.93 5.64
CA GLN A 229 -18.79 20.93 5.07
C GLN A 229 -18.18 20.53 3.73
N ASP A 230 -18.15 19.23 3.42
CA ASP A 230 -17.59 18.68 2.18
C ASP A 230 -18.65 18.48 1.10
N TYR A 231 -18.22 18.45 -0.18
CA TYR A 231 -19.11 18.02 -1.27
C TYR A 231 -19.56 16.57 -1.04
N GLU A 232 -20.63 16.15 -1.72
CA GLU A 232 -21.01 14.73 -1.71
C GLU A 232 -19.83 13.90 -2.23
N SER A 233 -19.51 12.82 -1.53
CA SER A 233 -18.33 11.99 -1.82
C SER A 233 -18.62 10.87 -2.83
N SER A 234 -19.84 10.81 -3.34
CA SER A 234 -20.30 9.79 -4.28
C SER A 234 -21.25 10.39 -5.30
N THR A 235 -21.25 9.86 -6.52
CA THR A 235 -22.21 10.23 -7.56
C THR A 235 -22.42 9.08 -8.54
N GLU A 236 -23.60 9.00 -9.12
CA GLU A 236 -23.91 8.12 -10.26
C GLU A 236 -23.73 8.84 -11.61
N HIS A 237 -23.44 10.15 -11.59
CA HIS A 237 -23.24 10.94 -12.79
C HIS A 237 -21.79 10.82 -13.31
N PRO A 238 -21.57 11.16 -14.60
CA PRO A 238 -20.22 11.31 -15.13
C PRO A 238 -19.41 12.33 -14.32
N VAL A 239 -18.09 12.15 -14.29
CA VAL A 239 -17.18 13.03 -13.54
C VAL A 239 -16.14 13.64 -14.47
N ARG A 240 -15.84 14.90 -14.24
CA ARG A 240 -14.63 15.55 -14.76
C ARG A 240 -13.53 15.41 -13.74
N TYR A 241 -12.31 15.13 -14.19
CA TYR A 241 -11.18 14.91 -13.28
C TYR A 241 -9.87 15.45 -13.84
N ALA A 242 -8.98 15.89 -12.97
CA ALA A 242 -7.62 16.30 -13.29
C ALA A 242 -6.63 15.53 -12.44
N ARG A 243 -5.46 15.19 -13.01
CA ARG A 243 -4.44 14.44 -12.28
C ARG A 243 -3.73 15.35 -11.29
N VAL A 244 -3.53 14.84 -10.09
CA VAL A 244 -2.64 15.42 -9.10
C VAL A 244 -1.28 14.74 -9.21
N ARG A 245 -0.22 15.51 -9.42
CA ARG A 245 1.15 15.01 -9.62
C ARG A 245 2.14 15.55 -8.61
N ARG A 246 3.22 14.81 -8.40
CA ARG A 246 4.48 15.31 -7.83
C ARG A 246 5.60 14.93 -8.80
N GLY A 247 6.15 15.92 -9.49
CA GLY A 247 7.02 15.69 -10.64
C GLY A 247 6.32 14.82 -11.69
N GLU A 248 6.99 13.77 -12.15
CA GLU A 248 6.45 12.83 -13.14
C GLU A 248 5.44 11.82 -12.55
N ARG A 249 5.28 11.75 -11.22
CA ARG A 249 4.41 10.76 -10.57
C ARG A 249 2.99 11.30 -10.41
N VAL A 250 1.99 10.59 -10.94
CA VAL A 250 0.57 10.82 -10.59
C VAL A 250 0.31 10.22 -9.20
N LEU A 251 -0.24 11.04 -8.30
CA LEU A 251 -0.60 10.67 -6.93
C LEU A 251 -2.09 10.37 -6.77
N GLY A 252 -2.94 10.92 -7.63
CA GLY A 252 -4.39 10.72 -7.58
C GLY A 252 -5.10 11.66 -8.55
N PHE A 253 -6.40 11.81 -8.36
CA PHE A 253 -7.27 12.57 -9.25
C PHE A 253 -8.19 13.46 -8.44
N LEU A 254 -8.16 14.76 -8.72
CA LEU A 254 -9.19 15.67 -8.25
C LEU A 254 -10.38 15.56 -9.20
N TRP A 255 -11.59 15.44 -8.70
CA TRP A 255 -12.77 15.22 -9.53
C TRP A 255 -13.99 15.99 -9.07
N ALA A 256 -14.90 16.26 -10.01
CA ALA A 256 -16.21 16.85 -9.78
C ALA A 256 -17.25 16.20 -10.69
N SER A 257 -18.43 15.95 -10.14
CA SER A 257 -19.61 15.50 -10.87
C SER A 257 -20.09 16.57 -11.84
N VAL A 258 -20.58 16.13 -13.00
CA VAL A 258 -21.23 17.03 -13.97
C VAL A 258 -22.74 17.21 -13.71
N GLY A 259 -23.33 16.36 -12.87
CA GLY A 259 -24.79 16.25 -12.70
C GLY A 259 -25.33 16.66 -11.33
N ASP A 260 -24.50 16.66 -10.29
CA ASP A 260 -24.91 16.95 -8.92
C ASP A 260 -23.78 17.65 -8.12
N ALA A 261 -23.98 17.81 -6.81
CA ALA A 261 -23.05 18.51 -5.92
C ALA A 261 -21.98 17.59 -5.32
N ALA A 262 -21.43 16.67 -6.11
CA ALA A 262 -20.37 15.76 -5.70
C ALA A 262 -19.00 16.17 -6.25
N ALA A 263 -17.97 16.13 -5.40
CA ALA A 263 -16.58 16.38 -5.78
C ALA A 263 -15.66 15.79 -4.72
N GLY A 264 -14.46 15.43 -5.12
CA GLY A 264 -13.53 14.79 -4.20
C GLY A 264 -12.14 14.60 -4.77
N TYR A 265 -11.39 13.78 -4.05
CA TYR A 265 -10.06 13.35 -4.44
C TYR A 265 -10.01 11.83 -4.39
N GLU A 266 -9.53 11.25 -5.47
CA GLU A 266 -9.41 9.81 -5.65
C GLU A 266 -7.93 9.39 -5.64
N PRO A 267 -7.42 8.72 -4.58
CA PRO A 267 -6.01 8.39 -4.46
C PRO A 267 -5.60 7.27 -5.43
N ARG A 268 -4.42 7.41 -6.06
CA ARG A 268 -3.84 6.36 -6.90
C ARG A 268 -3.02 5.40 -6.06
N ASN A 269 -3.55 4.22 -5.76
CA ASN A 269 -2.95 3.27 -4.82
C ASN A 269 -1.51 2.87 -5.18
N ALA A 270 -1.19 2.78 -6.48
CA ALA A 270 0.16 2.46 -6.94
C ALA A 270 1.22 3.49 -6.51
N ALA A 271 0.83 4.74 -6.22
CA ALA A 271 1.72 5.78 -5.69
C ALA A 271 1.96 5.67 -4.17
N GLY A 272 1.33 4.70 -3.49
CA GLY A 272 1.55 4.41 -2.08
C GLY A 272 1.03 5.50 -1.14
N ASP A 273 1.66 5.63 0.03
CA ASP A 273 1.18 6.52 1.09
C ASP A 273 1.19 8.02 0.68
N ALA A 274 2.06 8.40 -0.26
CA ALA A 274 2.10 9.74 -0.82
C ALA A 274 0.79 10.12 -1.56
N ALA A 275 0.09 9.14 -2.12
CA ALA A 275 -1.22 9.35 -2.77
C ALA A 275 -2.27 9.88 -1.78
N PHE A 276 -2.30 9.30 -0.57
CA PHE A 276 -3.24 9.68 0.48
C PHE A 276 -2.84 11.00 1.13
N ALA A 277 -1.55 11.19 1.42
CA ALA A 277 -1.04 12.43 1.99
C ALA A 277 -1.32 13.63 1.08
N ALA A 278 -1.17 13.47 -0.25
CA ALA A 278 -1.47 14.53 -1.21
C ALA A 278 -2.97 14.86 -1.30
N GLY A 279 -3.87 13.94 -0.99
CA GLY A 279 -5.32 14.21 -1.04
C GLY A 279 -5.80 15.20 0.02
N VAL A 280 -5.20 15.18 1.21
CA VAL A 280 -5.57 16.04 2.35
C VAL A 280 -5.65 17.54 1.98
N PRO A 281 -4.58 18.17 1.46
CA PRO A 281 -4.59 19.59 1.11
C PRO A 281 -5.62 19.93 0.03
N TRP A 282 -5.82 19.06 -0.96
CA TRP A 282 -6.81 19.28 -2.03
C TRP A 282 -8.25 19.20 -1.52
N LEU A 283 -8.54 18.23 -0.64
CA LEU A 283 -9.84 18.11 0.01
C LEU A 283 -10.15 19.34 0.88
N LEU A 284 -9.14 19.86 1.61
CA LEU A 284 -9.31 21.09 2.39
C LEU A 284 -9.56 22.32 1.49
N ARG A 285 -8.96 22.37 0.31
CA ARG A 285 -9.25 23.42 -0.69
C ARG A 285 -10.67 23.29 -1.25
N LEU A 286 -11.10 22.09 -1.62
CA LEU A 286 -12.49 21.83 -2.03
C LEU A 286 -13.50 22.24 -0.95
N ARG A 287 -13.24 21.88 0.32
CA ARG A 287 -14.04 22.30 1.46
C ARG A 287 -14.13 23.82 1.57
N SER A 288 -13.01 24.52 1.41
CA SER A 288 -12.97 25.99 1.43
C SER A 288 -13.79 26.60 0.31
N LEU A 289 -13.73 26.04 -0.91
CA LEU A 289 -14.51 26.49 -2.06
C LEU A 289 -16.01 26.25 -1.85
N ARG A 290 -16.40 25.09 -1.31
CA ARG A 290 -17.79 24.81 -0.95
C ARG A 290 -18.32 25.78 0.10
N ALA A 291 -17.52 26.08 1.13
CA ALA A 291 -17.88 27.06 2.15
C ALA A 291 -18.03 28.48 1.58
N ARG A 292 -17.36 28.78 0.46
CA ARG A 292 -17.50 30.04 -0.30
C ARG A 292 -18.65 30.01 -1.32
N GLY A 293 -19.39 28.90 -1.42
CA GLY A 293 -20.56 28.75 -2.28
C GLY A 293 -20.26 28.33 -3.72
N PHE A 294 -19.06 27.82 -4.01
CA PHE A 294 -18.74 27.28 -5.33
C PHE A 294 -19.47 25.94 -5.55
N GLY A 295 -20.01 25.72 -6.75
CA GLY A 295 -20.48 24.40 -7.16
C GLY A 295 -19.30 23.47 -7.44
N ALA A 296 -19.59 22.16 -7.55
CA ALA A 296 -18.56 21.14 -7.75
C ALA A 296 -17.73 21.35 -9.04
N PRO A 297 -18.34 21.58 -10.22
CA PRO A 297 -17.60 21.89 -11.44
C PRO A 297 -16.77 23.17 -11.33
N GLU A 298 -17.32 24.25 -10.76
CA GLU A 298 -16.60 25.51 -10.60
C GLU A 298 -15.41 25.38 -9.67
N ALA A 299 -15.53 24.58 -8.61
CA ALA A 299 -14.44 24.32 -7.69
C ALA A 299 -13.30 23.53 -8.34
N LEU A 300 -13.61 22.55 -9.21
CA LEU A 300 -12.58 21.84 -9.97
C LEU A 300 -11.85 22.79 -10.91
N GLU A 301 -12.58 23.62 -11.68
CA GLU A 301 -11.98 24.61 -12.59
C GLU A 301 -11.06 25.60 -11.87
N GLU A 302 -11.47 26.09 -10.69
CA GLU A 302 -10.65 26.98 -9.86
C GLU A 302 -9.33 26.33 -9.41
N LEU A 303 -9.31 25.00 -9.25
CA LEU A 303 -8.13 24.25 -8.81
C LEU A 303 -7.28 23.71 -9.97
N LEU A 304 -7.66 23.92 -11.23
CA LEU A 304 -6.84 23.46 -12.37
C LEU A 304 -5.56 24.28 -12.47
N GLY A 305 -4.41 23.60 -12.59
CA GLY A 305 -3.10 24.24 -12.66
C GLY A 305 -2.57 24.75 -11.31
N ASP A 306 -3.33 24.57 -10.23
CA ASP A 306 -2.90 24.92 -8.88
C ASP A 306 -1.76 24.02 -8.42
N ARG A 307 -0.97 24.56 -7.49
CA ARG A 307 0.12 23.85 -6.83
C ARG A 307 0.03 24.02 -5.32
N GLU A 308 0.53 23.05 -4.60
CA GLU A 308 0.85 23.21 -3.19
C GLU A 308 2.12 24.03 -3.00
N ASP A 309 2.22 24.67 -1.83
CA ASP A 309 3.41 25.40 -1.45
C ASP A 309 4.56 24.45 -1.11
N GLY A 310 5.79 24.87 -1.47
CA GLY A 310 7.02 24.13 -1.17
C GLY A 310 7.54 23.26 -2.32
N PRO A 311 8.81 22.82 -2.24
CA PRO A 311 9.51 22.16 -3.35
C PRO A 311 8.99 20.74 -3.67
N GLU A 312 8.31 20.09 -2.72
CA GLU A 312 7.74 18.75 -2.90
C GLU A 312 6.20 18.74 -2.92
N GLY A 313 5.60 19.92 -3.04
CA GLY A 313 4.15 20.08 -3.15
C GLY A 313 3.59 19.34 -4.37
N SER A 314 2.39 18.76 -4.23
CA SER A 314 1.68 18.24 -5.38
C SER A 314 1.06 19.37 -6.22
N ALA A 315 0.73 19.10 -7.49
CA ALA A 315 0.11 20.05 -8.39
C ALA A 315 -1.00 19.37 -9.21
N VAL A 316 -2.09 20.10 -9.45
CA VAL A 316 -3.19 19.67 -10.29
C VAL A 316 -2.85 20.03 -11.75
N GLU A 317 -3.01 19.08 -12.67
CA GLU A 317 -2.85 19.36 -14.11
C GLU A 317 -3.86 20.43 -14.56
N ALA A 318 -3.44 21.31 -15.47
CA ALA A 318 -4.32 22.34 -16.04
C ALA A 318 -5.41 21.78 -16.97
N THR A 319 -5.29 20.50 -17.35
CA THR A 319 -6.24 19.82 -18.24
C THR A 319 -7.11 18.88 -17.42
N ALA A 320 -8.42 19.04 -17.55
CA ALA A 320 -9.40 18.07 -17.06
C ALA A 320 -9.79 17.08 -18.17
N TYR A 321 -10.09 15.86 -17.75
CA TYR A 321 -10.59 14.74 -18.55
C TYR A 321 -11.98 14.34 -18.05
N GLU A 322 -12.66 13.45 -18.77
CA GLU A 322 -13.97 12.91 -18.38
C GLU A 322 -13.88 11.40 -18.15
N ALA A 323 -14.61 10.93 -17.14
CA ALA A 323 -14.92 9.53 -16.91
C ALA A 323 -16.45 9.33 -16.91
N PRO A 324 -16.95 8.19 -17.41
CA PRO A 324 -18.39 7.95 -17.55
C PRO A 324 -19.12 7.84 -16.20
N SER A 325 -18.40 7.57 -15.11
CA SER A 325 -18.91 7.51 -13.74
C SER A 325 -17.77 7.70 -12.75
N LEU A 326 -18.09 7.93 -11.47
CA LEU A 326 -17.10 7.89 -10.39
C LEU A 326 -16.47 6.49 -10.26
N ASP A 327 -17.26 5.43 -10.39
CA ASP A 327 -16.77 4.04 -10.34
C ASP A 327 -15.67 3.75 -11.39
N ALA A 328 -15.79 4.32 -12.59
CA ALA A 328 -14.78 4.22 -13.63
C ALA A 328 -13.47 4.98 -13.26
N LEU A 329 -13.58 6.11 -12.55
CA LEU A 329 -12.42 6.83 -12.02
C LEU A 329 -11.76 6.09 -10.86
N GLU A 330 -12.56 5.50 -9.96
CA GLU A 330 -12.08 4.67 -8.86
C GLU A 330 -11.33 3.45 -9.40
N GLU A 331 -11.85 2.77 -10.42
CA GLU A 331 -11.14 1.71 -11.11
C GLU A 331 -9.83 2.21 -11.74
N LEU A 332 -9.86 3.35 -12.43
CA LEU A 332 -8.65 3.95 -13.02
C LEU A 332 -7.59 4.24 -11.95
N SER A 333 -8.00 4.66 -10.75
CA SER A 333 -7.09 4.97 -9.64
C SER A 333 -6.51 3.75 -8.94
N GLY A 334 -7.24 2.62 -8.96
CA GLY A 334 -6.73 1.32 -8.55
C GLY A 334 -5.79 0.69 -9.58
N ARG A 335 -5.96 1.10 -10.84
CA ARG A 335 -5.07 0.77 -11.95
C ARG A 335 -3.85 1.69 -11.96
N PHE A 336 -2.91 1.29 -12.80
CA PHE A 336 -1.50 1.67 -12.83
C PHE A 336 -1.23 3.11 -12.50
#